data_AF-A0AA35SFF0-F1
#
_entry.id   AF-A0AA35SFF0-F1
#
_cell.length_a   1.000
_cell.length_b   1.000
_cell.length_c   1.000
_cell.angle_alpha   90.00
_cell.angle_beta   90.00
_cell.angle_gamma   90.00
#
_symmetry.space_group_name_H-M   'P 1'
#
loop_
_entity.id
_entity.type
_entity.pdbx_description
1 polymer ?
#
loop_
_entity_poly.entity_id
_entity_poly.type
_entity_poly.pdbx_seq_one_letter_code
_entity_poly.pdbx_strand_id
1 'polypeptide(L)'
;MPVFHTKTIQSILDPVAQQVSHLVLLHEDVREGKLVADISLPVRAVSAAVDNLINVGKQTVESSKDELLKKDMPPSFVTVEDACKKLQEAADGLSADQSSQPHHTLLLQGARGILQGVSALLLVFDQAEVRKIVRVCEGIIDYIKVHTYVCKTCL
;
A
#
# COMPACT_ATOMS: atom_id res chain seq x y z
N MET A 1 -15.01 9.16 -1.22
CA MET A 1 -14.22 8.73 -0.05
C MET A 1 -13.55 7.41 -0.39
N PRO A 2 -12.25 7.21 -0.11
CA PRO A 2 -11.63 5.90 -0.29
C PRO A 2 -12.38 4.88 0.59
N VAL A 3 -12.87 3.81 -0.03
CA VAL A 3 -13.61 2.75 0.67
C VAL A 3 -12.58 1.76 1.17
N PHE A 4 -12.20 1.86 2.44
CA PHE A 4 -11.32 0.89 3.08
C PHE A 4 -12.13 -0.33 3.53
N HIS A 5 -11.64 -1.52 3.22
CA HIS A 5 -12.36 -2.76 3.52
C HIS A 5 -12.11 -3.30 4.93
N THR A 6 -11.01 -2.90 5.58
CA THR A 6 -10.70 -3.28 6.95
C THR A 6 -10.23 -2.10 7.79
N LYS A 7 -10.47 -2.18 9.11
CA LYS A 7 -10.01 -1.17 10.08
C LYS A 7 -8.49 -1.02 10.08
N THR A 8 -7.76 -2.10 9.80
CA THR A 8 -6.30 -2.08 9.69
C THR A 8 -5.86 -1.21 8.51
N ILE A 9 -6.42 -1.46 7.30
CA ILE A 9 -6.12 -0.66 6.11
C ILE A 9 -6.47 0.81 6.35
N GLN A 10 -7.64 1.08 6.93
CA GLN A 10 -8.05 2.43 7.28
C GLN A 10 -7.06 3.10 8.24
N SER A 11 -6.68 2.43 9.33
CA SER A 11 -5.76 3.01 10.33
C SER A 11 -4.37 3.33 9.78
N ILE A 12 -3.92 2.59 8.76
CA ILE A 12 -2.64 2.80 8.09
C ILE A 12 -2.75 3.92 7.04
N LEU A 13 -3.82 3.93 6.25
CA LEU A 13 -3.94 4.82 5.10
C LEU A 13 -4.57 6.19 5.42
N ASP A 14 -5.45 6.30 6.42
CA ASP A 14 -6.06 7.59 6.81
C ASP A 14 -5.03 8.68 7.12
N PRO A 15 -4.03 8.47 8.01
CA PRO A 15 -3.04 9.51 8.32
C PRO A 15 -2.18 9.86 7.10
N VAL A 16 -1.90 8.90 6.23
CA VAL A 16 -1.11 9.12 5.01
C VAL A 16 -1.91 9.89 3.96
N ALA A 17 -3.18 9.53 3.75
CA ALA A 17 -4.08 10.20 2.82
C ALA A 17 -4.32 11.66 3.22
N GLN A 18 -4.43 11.94 4.52
CA GLN A 18 -4.50 13.31 5.03
C GLN A 18 -3.23 14.10 4.73
N GLN A 19 -2.05 13.51 4.94
CA GLN A 19 -0.77 14.18 4.63
C GLN A 19 -0.63 14.45 3.13
N VAL A 20 -0.99 13.51 2.26
CA VAL A 20 -0.99 13.71 0.81
C VAL A 20 -1.98 14.81 0.40
N SER A 21 -3.16 14.86 1.03
CA SER A 21 -4.16 15.90 0.77
C SER A 21 -3.66 17.27 1.20
N HIS A 22 -2.96 17.37 2.34
CA HIS A 22 -2.34 18.60 2.79
C HIS A 22 -1.21 19.03 1.84
N LEU A 23 -0.45 18.08 1.30
CA LEU A 23 0.58 18.33 0.28
C LEU A 23 0.01 18.89 -1.03
N VAL A 24 -1.19 18.44 -1.43
CA VAL A 24 -1.93 19.03 -2.56
C VAL A 24 -2.31 20.48 -2.30
N LEU A 25 -2.75 20.81 -1.08
CA LEU A 25 -3.11 22.18 -0.71
C LEU A 25 -1.87 23.08 -0.61
N LEU A 26 -0.77 22.57 -0.05
CA LEU A 26 0.51 23.27 -0.02
C LEU A 26 1.02 23.60 -1.43
N HIS A 27 0.80 22.72 -2.42
CA HIS A 27 1.11 23.00 -3.82
C HIS A 27 0.31 24.19 -4.39
N GLU A 28 -0.91 24.46 -3.89
CA GLU A 28 -1.67 25.66 -4.27
C GLU A 28 -1.04 26.92 -3.66
N ASP A 29 -0.58 26.86 -2.42
CA ASP A 29 0.12 27.96 -1.72
C ASP A 29 1.48 28.33 -2.35
N VAL A 30 2.19 27.39 -2.96
CA VAL A 30 3.45 27.68 -3.67
C VAL A 30 3.23 28.54 -4.92
N ARG A 31 2.06 28.43 -5.56
CA ARG A 31 1.70 29.31 -6.67
C ARG A 31 1.55 30.77 -6.22
N GLU A 32 1.37 31.02 -4.93
CA GLU A 32 1.30 32.35 -4.33
C GLU A 32 2.67 32.91 -3.92
N GLY A 33 3.77 32.17 -4.16
CA GLY A 33 5.14 32.65 -3.91
C GLY A 33 5.64 32.45 -2.47
N LYS A 34 5.00 31.58 -1.68
CA LYS A 34 5.52 31.18 -0.36
C LYS A 34 6.67 30.17 -0.52
N LEU A 35 7.75 30.39 0.23
CA LEU A 35 8.90 29.47 0.30
C LEU A 35 8.47 28.15 0.93
N VAL A 36 8.79 27.03 0.29
CA VAL A 36 8.49 25.68 0.78
C VAL A 36 9.60 25.26 1.74
N ALA A 37 9.22 24.69 2.89
CA ALA A 37 10.18 24.08 3.80
C ALA A 37 10.92 22.92 3.11
N ASP A 38 12.18 22.69 3.45
CA ASP A 38 12.96 21.58 2.90
C ASP A 38 12.28 20.23 3.22
N ILE A 39 11.93 19.49 2.17
CA ILE A 39 11.24 18.20 2.25
C ILE A 39 12.20 17.00 2.16
N SER A 40 13.51 17.24 2.01
CA SER A 40 14.52 16.19 1.83
C SER A 40 14.55 15.19 2.98
N LEU A 41 14.48 15.67 4.22
CA LEU A 41 14.48 14.82 5.41
C LEU A 41 13.18 13.99 5.54
N PRO A 42 11.97 14.57 5.43
CA PRO A 42 10.72 13.82 5.37
C PRO A 42 10.69 12.75 4.26
N VAL A 43 11.13 13.09 3.05
CA VAL A 43 11.14 12.16 1.92
C VAL A 43 12.09 10.99 2.16
N ARG A 44 13.26 11.24 2.75
CA ARG A 44 14.19 10.17 3.15
C ARG A 44 13.58 9.23 4.20
N ALA A 45 12.85 9.77 5.17
CA ALA A 45 12.15 8.94 6.18
C ALA A 45 11.06 8.06 5.55
N VAL A 46 10.29 8.62 4.61
CA VAL A 46 9.27 7.86 3.85
C VAL A 46 9.94 6.76 3.03
N SER A 47 11.06 7.04 2.37
CA SER A 47 11.82 6.05 1.60
C SER A 47 12.27 4.88 2.46
N ALA A 48 12.86 5.15 3.63
CA ALA A 48 13.30 4.10 4.54
C ALA A 48 12.11 3.25 5.05
N ALA A 49 10.96 3.87 5.33
CA ALA A 49 9.76 3.15 5.73
C ALA A 49 9.22 2.25 4.61
N VAL A 50 9.22 2.74 3.37
CA VAL A 50 8.84 1.99 2.17
C VAL A 50 9.76 0.80 1.95
N ASP A 51 11.08 0.99 2.03
CA ASP A 51 12.06 -0.09 1.84
C ASP A 51 11.84 -1.20 2.86
N ASN A 52 11.59 -0.83 4.12
CA ASN A 52 11.27 -1.79 5.18
C ASN A 52 9.96 -2.56 4.87
N LEU A 53 8.91 -1.87 4.44
CA LEU A 53 7.64 -2.50 4.06
C LEU A 53 7.82 -3.50 2.92
N ILE A 54 8.60 -3.13 1.90
CA ILE A 54 8.87 -4.00 0.75
C ILE A 54 9.70 -5.22 1.18
N ASN A 55 10.69 -5.04 2.05
CA ASN A 55 11.50 -6.15 2.56
C ASN A 55 10.64 -7.14 3.36
N VAL A 56 9.77 -6.65 4.25
CA VAL A 56 8.80 -7.49 4.98
C VAL A 56 7.85 -8.19 4.01
N GLY A 57 7.37 -7.48 2.98
CA GLY A 57 6.53 -8.04 1.93
C GLY A 57 7.21 -9.17 1.16
N LYS A 58 8.47 -8.98 0.75
CA LYS A 58 9.28 -9.99 0.04
C LYS A 58 9.47 -11.25 0.90
N GLN A 59 9.83 -11.09 2.17
CA GLN A 59 9.95 -12.20 3.12
C GLN A 59 8.61 -12.95 3.33
N THR A 60 7.50 -12.20 3.37
CA THR A 60 6.15 -12.77 3.49
C THR A 60 5.79 -13.60 2.27
N VAL A 61 6.12 -13.12 1.07
CA VAL A 61 5.91 -13.84 -0.19
C VAL A 61 6.73 -15.12 -0.26
N GLU A 62 8.01 -15.06 0.12
CA GLU A 62 8.93 -16.21 0.12
C GLU A 62 8.48 -17.33 1.06
N SER A 63 8.01 -16.98 2.26
CA SER A 63 7.55 -17.94 3.27
C SER A 63 6.13 -18.45 3.05
N SER A 64 5.35 -17.81 2.18
CA SER A 64 3.96 -18.17 1.93
C SER A 64 3.79 -19.39 1.03
N LYS A 65 2.73 -20.15 1.27
CA LYS A 65 2.26 -21.25 0.40
C LYS A 65 1.14 -20.81 -0.55
N ASP A 66 0.71 -19.56 -0.48
CA ASP A 66 -0.34 -19.01 -1.32
C ASP A 66 0.24 -18.53 -2.65
N GLU A 67 0.00 -19.29 -3.72
CA GLU A 67 0.49 -18.97 -5.06
C GLU A 67 -0.12 -17.69 -5.63
N LEU A 68 -1.35 -17.31 -5.24
CA LEU A 68 -1.93 -16.03 -5.64
C LEU A 68 -1.21 -14.87 -4.97
N LEU A 69 -0.86 -15.01 -3.68
CA LEU A 69 -0.05 -14.02 -2.99
C LEU A 69 1.31 -13.82 -3.67
N LYS A 70 1.97 -14.91 -4.08
CA LYS A 70 3.26 -14.84 -4.78
C LYS A 70 3.16 -14.16 -6.15
N LYS A 71 2.03 -14.32 -6.84
CA LYS A 71 1.79 -13.72 -8.14
C LYS A 71 1.41 -12.24 -8.05
N ASP A 72 0.53 -11.89 -7.11
CA ASP A 72 -0.14 -10.59 -7.10
C ASP A 72 0.59 -9.55 -6.24
N MET A 73 1.48 -9.97 -5.34
CA MET A 73 2.26 -9.05 -4.49
C MET A 73 3.38 -8.30 -5.24
N PRO A 74 4.21 -8.93 -6.11
CA PRO A 74 5.36 -8.26 -6.73
C PRO A 74 5.05 -6.97 -7.52
N PRO A 75 3.95 -6.87 -8.31
CA PRO A 75 3.60 -5.63 -8.99
C PRO A 75 3.38 -4.44 -8.04
N SER A 76 2.90 -4.71 -6.83
CA SER A 76 2.69 -3.67 -5.81
C SER A 76 4.03 -3.13 -5.30
N PHE A 77 5.06 -3.98 -5.16
CA PHE A 77 6.41 -3.52 -4.78
C PHE A 77 6.99 -2.56 -5.82
N VAL A 78 6.91 -2.92 -7.11
CA VAL A 78 7.42 -2.08 -8.20
C VAL A 78 6.74 -0.72 -8.21
N THR A 79 5.41 -0.70 -8.03
CA THR A 79 4.63 0.55 -7.99
C THR A 79 5.07 1.46 -6.85
N VAL A 80 5.32 0.90 -5.67
CA VAL A 80 5.78 1.67 -4.50
C VAL A 80 7.24 2.14 -4.67
N GLU A 81 8.14 1.30 -5.19
CA GLU A 81 9.55 1.67 -5.48
C GLU A 81 9.60 2.84 -6.48
N ASP A 82 8.83 2.76 -7.57
CA ASP A 82 8.81 3.81 -8.58
C ASP A 82 8.19 5.11 -8.08
N ALA A 83 7.19 5.03 -7.19
CA ALA A 83 6.64 6.20 -6.53
C ALA A 83 7.65 6.86 -5.57
N CYS A 84 8.45 6.05 -4.87
CA CYS A 84 9.49 6.52 -3.97
C CYS A 84 10.63 7.22 -4.74
N LYS A 85 11.06 6.68 -5.89
CA LYS A 85 12.04 7.32 -6.77
C LYS A 85 11.58 8.70 -7.24
N LYS A 86 10.30 8.82 -7.64
CA LYS A 86 9.70 10.11 -8.04
C LYS A 86 9.70 11.12 -6.89
N LEU A 87 9.43 10.69 -5.66
CA LEU A 87 9.51 11.58 -4.50
C LEU A 87 10.93 12.07 -4.22
N GLN A 88 11.93 11.19 -4.35
CA GLN A 88 13.34 11.57 -4.18
C GLN A 88 13.78 12.57 -5.25
N GLU A 89 13.49 12.29 -6.52
CA GLU A 89 13.78 13.21 -7.63
C GLU A 89 13.09 14.56 -7.46
N ALA A 90 11.84 14.56 -6.97
CA ALA A 90 11.13 15.79 -6.65
C ALA A 90 11.79 16.57 -5.50
N ALA A 91 12.23 15.89 -4.45
CA ALA A 91 12.90 16.53 -3.31
C ALA A 91 14.23 17.15 -3.72
N ASP A 92 15.06 16.41 -4.47
CA ASP A 92 16.34 16.87 -4.97
C ASP A 92 16.15 18.09 -5.89
N GLY A 93 15.17 18.04 -6.80
CA GLY A 93 14.85 19.16 -7.68
C GLY A 93 14.30 20.39 -6.97
N LEU A 94 13.45 20.21 -5.96
CA LEU A 94 12.90 21.30 -5.15
C LEU A 94 13.94 21.92 -4.20
N SER A 95 14.98 21.15 -3.82
CA SER A 95 16.10 21.69 -3.06
C SER A 95 16.94 22.67 -3.89
N ALA A 96 16.99 22.50 -5.22
CA ALA A 96 17.69 23.37 -6.15
C ALA A 96 16.83 24.55 -6.64
N ASP A 97 15.56 24.30 -6.97
CA ASP A 97 14.59 25.31 -7.40
C ASP A 97 13.22 25.06 -6.74
N GLN A 98 12.93 25.84 -5.69
CA GLN A 98 11.69 25.73 -4.93
C GLN A 98 10.43 26.14 -5.72
N SER A 99 10.58 26.89 -6.82
CA SER A 99 9.47 27.40 -7.62
C SER A 99 9.12 26.50 -8.81
N SER A 100 9.93 25.46 -9.04
CA SER A 100 9.82 24.58 -10.20
C SER A 100 8.53 23.74 -10.18
N GLN A 101 7.55 24.15 -10.99
CA GLN A 101 6.30 23.42 -11.23
C GLN A 101 6.45 21.93 -11.63
N PRO A 102 7.44 21.50 -12.46
CA PRO A 102 7.56 20.08 -12.79
C PRO A 102 7.91 19.21 -11.58
N HIS A 103 8.84 19.64 -10.73
CA HIS A 103 9.19 18.91 -9.49
C HIS A 103 8.05 18.87 -8.48
N HIS A 104 7.25 19.94 -8.39
CA HIS A 104 6.02 19.97 -7.60
C HIS A 104 4.97 18.96 -8.09
N THR A 105 4.80 18.85 -9.41
CA THR A 105 3.92 17.83 -10.02
C THR A 105 4.44 16.43 -9.76
N LEU A 106 5.76 16.24 -9.84
CA LEU A 106 6.43 14.97 -9.58
C LEU A 106 6.27 14.53 -8.12
N LEU A 107 6.37 15.47 -7.17
CA LEU A 107 6.13 15.25 -5.75
C LEU A 107 4.72 14.72 -5.52
N LEU A 108 3.72 15.34 -6.15
CA LEU A 108 2.33 14.93 -6.05
C LEU A 108 2.09 13.53 -6.66
N GLN A 109 2.70 13.26 -7.81
CA GLN A 109 2.61 11.94 -8.45
C GLN A 109 3.25 10.86 -7.58
N GLY A 110 4.41 11.13 -6.99
CA GLY A 110 5.09 10.21 -6.08
C GLY A 110 4.26 9.95 -4.82
N ALA A 111 3.73 11.01 -4.19
CA ALA A 111 2.90 10.89 -2.99
C ALA A 111 1.62 10.06 -3.24
N ARG A 112 0.93 10.32 -4.37
CA ARG A 112 -0.24 9.52 -4.79
C ARG A 112 0.15 8.08 -5.11
N GLY A 113 1.28 7.88 -5.79
CA GLY A 113 1.80 6.56 -6.14
C GLY A 113 2.09 5.70 -4.90
N ILE A 114 2.66 6.28 -3.85
CA ILE A 114 2.89 5.56 -2.58
C ILE A 114 1.55 5.13 -1.97
N LEU A 115 0.59 6.05 -1.84
CA LEU A 115 -0.72 5.73 -1.27
C LEU A 115 -1.40 4.59 -2.04
N GLN A 116 -1.38 4.66 -3.37
CA GLN A 116 -1.97 3.64 -4.24
C GLN A 116 -1.25 2.29 -4.13
N GLY A 117 0.09 2.30 -4.18
CA GLY A 117 0.89 1.08 -4.10
C GLY A 117 0.79 0.39 -2.74
N VAL A 118 0.81 1.16 -1.64
CA VAL A 118 0.62 0.62 -0.28
C VAL A 118 -0.80 0.07 -0.11
N SER A 119 -1.82 0.76 -0.64
CA SER A 119 -3.19 0.26 -0.65
C SER A 119 -3.31 -1.08 -1.40
N ALA A 120 -2.74 -1.17 -2.60
CA ALA A 120 -2.72 -2.41 -3.38
C ALA A 120 -2.01 -3.55 -2.63
N LEU A 121 -0.85 -3.27 -2.02
CA LEU A 121 -0.09 -4.23 -1.21
C LEU A 121 -0.93 -4.77 -0.05
N LEU A 122 -1.57 -3.88 0.72
CA LEU A 122 -2.40 -4.28 1.85
C LEU A 122 -3.64 -5.08 1.41
N LEU A 123 -4.25 -4.74 0.27
CA LEU A 123 -5.39 -5.48 -0.28
C LEU A 123 -5.00 -6.90 -0.71
N VAL A 124 -3.86 -7.06 -1.37
CA VAL A 124 -3.34 -8.39 -1.77
C VAL A 124 -3.09 -9.25 -0.53
N PHE A 125 -2.53 -8.65 0.53
CA PHE A 125 -2.33 -9.33 1.81
C PHE A 125 -3.66 -9.72 2.47
N ASP A 126 -4.61 -8.79 2.55
CA ASP A 126 -5.94 -9.02 3.13
C ASP A 126 -6.69 -10.16 2.41
N GLN A 127 -6.66 -10.18 1.07
CA GLN A 127 -7.24 -11.26 0.28
C GLN A 127 -6.61 -12.63 0.58
N ALA A 128 -5.30 -12.69 0.87
CA ALA A 128 -4.64 -13.93 1.26
C ALA A 128 -5.13 -14.44 2.63
N GLU A 129 -5.34 -13.55 3.59
CA GLU A 129 -5.92 -13.92 4.89
C GLU A 129 -7.37 -14.40 4.74
N VAL A 130 -8.19 -13.72 3.94
CA VAL A 130 -9.56 -14.16 3.65
C VAL A 130 -9.58 -15.55 3.02
N ARG A 131 -8.67 -15.84 2.08
CA ARG A 131 -8.57 -17.19 1.47
C ARG A 131 -8.25 -18.28 2.50
N LYS A 132 -7.43 -18.00 3.53
CA LYS A 132 -7.17 -18.96 4.60
C LYS A 132 -8.45 -19.28 5.38
N ILE A 133 -9.23 -18.26 5.72
CA ILE A 133 -10.50 -18.42 6.46
C ILE A 133 -11.49 -19.23 5.62
N VAL A 134 -11.67 -18.87 4.35
CA VAL A 134 -12.60 -19.58 3.44
C VAL A 134 -12.25 -21.06 3.32
N ARG A 135 -10.96 -21.41 3.15
CA ARG A 135 -10.52 -22.81 3.07
C ARG A 135 -10.90 -23.62 4.32
N VAL A 136 -10.79 -23.03 5.51
CA VAL A 136 -11.18 -23.71 6.76
C VAL A 136 -12.70 -23.91 6.80
N CYS A 137 -13.48 -22.89 6.43
CA CYS A 137 -14.93 -22.99 6.37
C CYS A 137 -15.40 -24.07 5.38
N GLU A 138 -14.82 -24.11 4.18
CA GLU A 138 -15.11 -25.14 3.17
C GLU A 138 -14.79 -26.54 3.68
N GLY A 139 -13.64 -26.72 4.36
CA GLY A 139 -13.28 -28.00 4.98
C GLY A 139 -14.27 -28.46 6.04
N ILE A 140 -14.80 -27.54 6.87
CA ILE A 140 -15.84 -27.86 7.86
C ILE A 140 -17.14 -28.27 7.16
N ILE A 141 -17.54 -27.54 6.11
CA ILE A 141 -18.74 -27.86 5.33
C ILE A 141 -18.63 -29.26 4.73
N ASP A 142 -17.48 -29.61 4.15
CA ASP A 142 -17.27 -30.92 3.56
C ASP A 142 -17.25 -32.04 4.59
N TYR A 143 -16.68 -31.79 5.78
CA TYR A 143 -16.72 -32.74 6.89
C TYR A 143 -18.16 -33.01 7.37
N ILE A 144 -18.98 -31.96 7.51
CA ILE A 144 -20.40 -32.09 7.89
C ILE A 144 -21.16 -32.93 6.85
N LYS A 145 -20.91 -32.73 5.54
CA LYS A 145 -21.55 -33.53 4.48
C LYS A 145 -21.24 -35.01 4.66
N VAL A 146 -19.98 -35.40 4.87
CA VAL A 146 -19.59 -36.81 5.08
C VAL A 146 -20.34 -37.42 6.27
N HIS A 147 -20.45 -36.71 7.39
CA HIS A 147 -21.17 -37.20 8.57
C HIS A 147 -22.65 -37.50 8.29
N THR A 148 -23.31 -36.70 7.43
CA THR A 148 -24.71 -36.97 7.06
C THR A 148 -24.89 -38.23 6.20
N TYR A 149 -23.87 -38.66 5.46
CA TYR A 149 -23.90 -39.92 4.71
C TYR A 149 -23.68 -41.14 5.63
N VAL A 150 -22.72 -41.07 6.55
CA VAL A 150 -22.41 -42.18 7.48
C VAL A 150 -23.59 -42.48 8.40
N CYS A 151 -24.31 -41.45 8.86
CA CYS A 151 -25.49 -41.62 9.70
C CYS A 151 -26.67 -42.29 8.95
N LYS A 152 -26.78 -42.10 7.63
CA LYS A 152 -27.84 -42.72 6.81
C LYS A 152 -27.62 -44.19 6.48
N THR A 153 -26.37 -44.68 6.55
CA THR A 153 -26.03 -46.10 6.31
C THR A 153 -26.08 -46.97 7.58
N CYS A 154 -26.28 -46.36 8.76
CA CYS A 154 -26.39 -47.06 10.04
C CYS A 154 -27.83 -47.21 10.57
N LEU A 155 -28.84 -46.81 9.78
CA LEU A 155 -30.28 -47.02 10.01
C LEU A 155 -30.84 -47.84 8.85
#